data_AF-K1RKV3-F1
#
_entry.id   AF-K1RKV3-F1
#
_cell.length_a   1.000
_cell.length_b   1.000
_cell.length_c   1.000
_cell.angle_alpha   90.00
_cell.angle_beta   90.00
_cell.angle_gamma   90.00
#
_symmetry.space_group_name_H-M   'P 1'
#
loop_
_entity.id
_entity.type
_entity.pdbx_description
1 polymer ?
#
loop_
_entity_poly.entity_id
_entity_poly.type
_entity_poly.pdbx_seq_one_letter_code
_entity_poly.pdbx_strand_id
1 'polypeptide(L)'
;MFLIGAGIIIFTLVKRIISKVGTGYNDEKKTKVKITGYLVGLIVIILSSSFVIIPTGYTGIKKTFGQISKNTLPNGFNFKVPVVQTVEKINNKQQDISFEDTTISSETSERNEVFFSGITVTFRINPEKSAWIAANISDYESNLLNEGLIGSAIKSAAKTLTPIDVTNRGKIEPIAQENIQNSINDKYGKDVIYINKVVINNATFDKEYNEKIAKKQQAQMDYENSR
;
A
#
# COMPACT_ATOMS: atom_id res chain seq x y z
N MET A 1 -8.27 21.29 5.53
CA MET A 1 -9.10 22.09 6.46
C MET A 1 -8.28 22.96 7.44
N PHE A 2 -7.14 22.51 7.97
CA PHE A 2 -6.28 23.32 8.88
C PHE A 2 -5.64 24.59 8.24
N LEU A 3 -5.29 24.55 6.95
CA LEU A 3 -4.65 25.69 6.26
C LEU A 3 -5.60 26.90 6.07
N ILE A 4 -6.90 26.68 5.89
CA ILE A 4 -7.87 27.76 5.67
C ILE A 4 -8.12 28.54 6.97
N GLY A 5 -8.24 27.83 8.10
CA GLY A 5 -8.40 28.45 9.42
C GLY A 5 -7.17 29.28 9.85
N ALA A 6 -5.96 28.75 9.63
CA ALA A 6 -4.72 29.47 9.92
C ALA A 6 -4.57 30.74 9.03
N GLY A 7 -4.97 30.66 7.76
CA GLY A 7 -4.93 31.80 6.83
C GLY A 7 -5.80 32.98 7.28
N ILE A 8 -7.01 32.73 7.79
CA ILE A 8 -7.92 33.77 8.30
C ILE A 8 -7.36 34.44 9.56
N ILE A 9 -6.73 33.67 10.46
CA ILE A 9 -6.10 34.18 11.68
C ILE A 9 -4.91 35.07 11.33
N ILE A 10 -4.05 34.63 10.40
CA ILE A 10 -2.90 35.44 9.96
C ILE A 10 -3.38 36.73 9.28
N PHE A 11 -4.41 36.65 8.42
CA PHE A 11 -4.96 37.83 7.75
C PHE A 11 -5.52 38.86 8.73
N THR A 12 -6.25 38.42 9.76
CA THR A 12 -6.80 39.32 10.80
C THR A 12 -5.71 39.94 11.66
N LEU A 13 -4.66 39.20 12.01
CA LEU A 13 -3.47 39.72 12.70
C LEU A 13 -2.73 40.78 11.88
N VAL A 14 -2.47 40.49 10.59
CA VAL A 14 -1.80 41.41 9.67
C VAL A 14 -2.61 42.72 9.54
N LYS A 15 -3.93 42.64 9.38
CA LYS A 15 -4.81 43.82 9.32
C LYS A 15 -4.73 44.65 10.62
N ARG A 16 -4.69 43.99 11.78
CA ARG A 16 -4.60 44.64 13.10
C ARG A 16 -3.25 45.34 13.31
N ILE A 17 -2.16 44.73 12.87
CA ILE A 17 -0.80 45.31 12.92
C ILE A 17 -0.70 46.52 12.00
N ILE A 18 -1.15 46.41 10.74
CA ILE A 18 -1.15 47.51 9.77
C ILE A 18 -1.93 48.71 10.32
N SER A 19 -3.08 48.47 10.95
CA SER A 19 -3.90 49.54 11.55
C SER A 19 -3.21 50.26 12.71
N LYS A 20 -2.42 49.55 13.53
CA LYS A 20 -1.66 50.13 14.65
C LYS A 20 -0.38 50.84 14.23
N VAL A 21 0.28 50.37 13.17
CA VAL A 21 1.52 50.97 12.65
C VAL A 21 1.23 52.21 11.80
N GLY A 22 0.07 52.26 11.12
CA GLY A 22 -0.35 53.41 10.30
C GLY A 22 -0.86 54.64 11.07
N THR A 23 -1.05 54.54 12.38
CA THR A 23 -1.49 55.66 13.23
C THR A 23 -0.40 56.73 13.31
N GLY A 24 -0.67 57.93 12.82
CA GLY A 24 0.29 59.06 12.79
C GLY A 24 1.00 59.30 11.45
N TYR A 25 0.75 58.48 10.42
CA TYR A 25 1.29 58.68 9.07
C TYR A 25 0.37 59.50 8.16
N ASN A 26 0.93 60.30 7.23
CA ASN A 26 0.19 60.91 6.12
C ASN A 26 -0.36 59.83 5.16
N ASP A 27 -1.37 60.17 4.36
CA ASP A 27 -2.14 59.19 3.56
C ASP A 27 -1.29 58.41 2.54
N GLU A 28 -0.27 59.03 1.94
CA GLU A 28 0.69 58.31 1.09
C GLU A 28 1.50 57.25 1.86
N LYS A 29 2.01 57.60 3.05
CA LYS A 29 2.80 56.67 3.86
C LYS A 29 1.92 55.56 4.45
N LYS A 30 0.67 55.85 4.83
CA LYS A 30 -0.31 54.82 5.24
C LYS A 30 -0.55 53.80 4.14
N THR A 31 -0.64 54.25 2.89
CA THR A 31 -0.85 53.36 1.73
C THR A 31 0.36 52.44 1.51
N LYS A 32 1.58 52.96 1.58
CA LYS A 32 2.82 52.15 1.49
C LYS A 32 2.94 51.13 2.63
N VAL A 33 2.56 51.49 3.86
CA VAL A 33 2.55 50.57 5.02
C VAL A 33 1.53 49.44 4.83
N LYS A 34 0.33 49.74 4.31
CA LYS A 34 -0.69 48.72 3.99
C LYS A 34 -0.16 47.71 2.96
N ILE A 35 0.38 48.19 1.83
CA ILE A 35 0.91 47.34 0.75
C ILE A 35 2.04 46.45 1.28
N THR A 36 3.00 47.03 1.99
CA THR A 36 4.13 46.28 2.56
C THR A 36 3.65 45.24 3.57
N GLY A 37 2.69 45.60 4.44
CA GLY A 37 2.14 44.67 5.42
C GLY A 37 1.42 43.49 4.78
N TYR A 38 0.65 43.70 3.72
CA TYR A 38 0.01 42.61 2.97
C TYR A 38 1.04 41.73 2.25
N LEU A 39 2.08 42.31 1.66
CA LEU A 39 3.16 41.56 1.00
C LEU A 39 3.88 40.63 2.00
N VAL A 40 4.27 41.18 3.16
CA VAL A 40 4.90 40.40 4.24
C VAL A 40 3.95 39.33 4.76
N GLY A 41 2.68 39.67 4.98
CA GLY A 41 1.66 38.70 5.40
C GLY A 41 1.50 37.53 4.42
N LEU A 42 1.48 37.82 3.12
CA LEU A 42 1.40 36.80 2.08
C LEU A 42 2.64 35.88 2.09
N ILE A 43 3.84 36.45 2.23
CA ILE A 43 5.09 35.69 2.33
C ILE A 43 5.04 34.75 3.55
N VAL A 44 4.60 35.22 4.71
CA VAL A 44 4.47 34.39 5.92
C VAL A 44 3.49 33.24 5.72
N ILE A 45 2.36 33.49 5.07
CA ILE A 45 1.38 32.43 4.75
C ILE A 45 2.00 31.38 3.83
N ILE A 46 2.68 31.81 2.77
CA ILE A 46 3.37 30.91 1.83
C ILE A 46 4.42 30.08 2.58
N LEU A 47 5.28 30.71 3.39
CA LEU A 47 6.31 30.03 4.17
C LEU A 47 5.72 29.06 5.20
N SER A 48 4.60 29.38 5.84
CA SER A 48 3.94 28.47 6.79
C SER A 48 3.42 27.18 6.14
N SER A 49 3.18 27.18 4.83
CA SER A 49 2.76 25.99 4.07
C SER A 49 3.92 25.10 3.62
N SER A 50 5.15 25.45 4.00
CA SER A 50 6.37 24.71 3.65
C SER A 50 6.62 23.48 4.54
N PHE A 51 5.92 23.36 5.66
CA PHE A 51 6.12 22.28 6.61
C PHE A 51 5.25 21.07 6.28
N VAL A 52 5.82 19.88 6.36
CA VAL A 52 5.09 18.61 6.21
C VAL A 52 5.57 17.61 7.26
N ILE A 53 4.62 16.91 7.87
CA ILE A 53 4.91 15.83 8.83
C ILE A 53 4.51 14.50 8.20
N ILE A 54 5.49 13.60 8.13
CA ILE A 54 5.32 12.23 7.65
C ILE A 54 5.14 11.32 8.87
N PRO A 55 4.00 10.63 9.02
CA PRO A 55 3.77 9.75 10.16
C PRO A 55 4.67 8.51 10.11
N THR A 56 4.88 7.87 11.26
CA THR A 56 5.61 6.60 11.34
C THR A 56 4.93 5.51 10.52
N GLY A 57 5.74 4.71 9.82
CA GLY A 57 5.26 3.68 8.89
C GLY A 57 4.85 4.22 7.53
N TYR A 58 5.20 5.47 7.21
CA TYR A 58 4.99 6.06 5.89
C TYR A 58 6.29 6.71 5.39
N THR A 59 6.40 6.78 4.07
CA THR A 59 7.47 7.49 3.37
C THR A 59 6.86 8.64 2.57
N GLY A 60 7.42 9.84 2.72
CA GLY A 60 6.99 11.00 1.93
C GLY A 60 7.69 11.04 0.58
N ILE A 61 6.95 11.37 -0.48
CA ILE A 61 7.47 11.50 -1.84
C ILE A 61 7.20 12.91 -2.32
N LYS A 62 8.27 13.65 -2.60
CA LYS A 62 8.17 14.99 -3.17
C LYS A 62 7.87 14.91 -4.66
N LYS A 63 6.84 15.62 -5.10
CA LYS A 63 6.58 15.91 -6.51
C LYS A 63 6.78 17.39 -6.77
N THR A 64 7.62 17.74 -7.73
CA THR A 64 7.84 19.14 -8.17
C THR A 64 7.25 19.27 -9.57
N PHE A 65 6.19 20.07 -9.73
CA PHE A 65 5.45 20.17 -11.00
C PHE A 65 5.07 18.80 -11.62
N GLY A 66 4.69 17.83 -10.78
CA GLY A 66 4.35 16.48 -11.20
C GLY A 66 5.54 15.51 -11.34
N GLN A 67 6.78 16.02 -11.40
CA GLN A 67 7.97 15.16 -11.42
C GLN A 67 8.29 14.61 -10.04
N ILE A 68 8.40 13.29 -9.92
CA ILE A 68 8.76 12.61 -8.68
C ILE A 68 10.26 12.76 -8.40
N SER A 69 10.57 13.22 -7.20
CA SER A 69 11.93 13.26 -6.67
C SER A 69 12.45 11.85 -6.42
N LYS A 70 13.70 11.59 -6.81
CA LYS A 70 14.39 10.33 -6.49
C LYS A 70 14.54 10.11 -4.98
N ASN A 71 14.72 11.21 -4.24
CA ASN A 71 14.88 11.17 -2.79
C ASN A 71 13.53 11.17 -2.10
N THR A 72 13.36 10.25 -1.17
CA THR A 72 12.23 10.18 -0.25
C THR A 72 12.41 11.13 0.94
N LEU A 73 11.32 11.43 1.62
CA LEU A 73 11.31 12.15 2.89
C LEU A 73 11.14 11.12 4.02
N PRO A 74 12.03 11.11 5.02
CA PRO A 74 11.90 10.22 6.18
C PRO A 74 10.67 10.59 7.03
N ASN A 75 10.27 9.68 7.92
CA ASN A 75 9.24 9.97 8.92
C ASN A 75 9.66 11.13 9.83
N GLY A 76 8.67 11.91 10.28
CA GLY A 76 8.87 13.10 11.09
C GLY A 76 8.72 14.40 10.31
N PHE A 77 9.37 15.45 10.79
CA PHE A 77 9.24 16.81 10.29
C PHE A 77 10.14 17.04 9.07
N ASN A 78 9.54 17.55 7.99
CA ASN A 78 10.20 17.78 6.72
C ASN A 78 9.77 19.12 6.11
N PHE A 79 10.57 19.60 5.17
CA PHE A 79 10.30 20.81 4.40
C PHE A 79 9.97 20.49 2.94
N LYS A 80 9.05 21.27 2.38
CA LYS A 80 8.74 21.32 0.95
C LYS A 80 8.67 22.77 0.48
N VAL A 81 9.00 23.03 -0.76
CA VAL A 81 8.79 24.35 -1.36
C VAL A 81 7.29 24.53 -1.59
N PRO A 82 6.67 25.57 -1.01
CA PRO A 82 5.24 25.80 -1.14
C PRO A 82 4.88 26.12 -2.60
N VAL A 83 3.62 25.90 -2.98
CA VAL A 83 3.06 26.09 -4.33
C VAL A 83 3.56 25.12 -5.39
N VAL A 84 4.87 24.91 -5.53
CA VAL A 84 5.47 24.10 -6.62
C VAL A 84 5.71 22.64 -6.23
N GLN A 85 5.82 22.35 -4.92
CA GLN A 85 5.99 20.98 -4.41
C GLN A 85 4.78 20.48 -3.65
N THR A 86 4.37 19.26 -4.00
CA THR A 86 3.43 18.44 -3.25
C THR A 86 4.16 17.25 -2.64
N VAL A 87 3.59 16.70 -1.56
CA VAL A 87 4.14 15.53 -0.88
C VAL A 87 3.06 14.49 -0.78
N GLU A 88 3.29 13.36 -1.44
CA GLU A 88 2.46 12.16 -1.33
C GLU A 88 3.04 11.26 -0.24
N LYS A 89 2.19 10.49 0.44
CA LYS A 89 2.60 9.58 1.51
C LYS A 89 2.33 8.16 1.06
N ILE A 90 3.36 7.34 0.97
CA ILE A 90 3.23 5.91 0.72
C ILE A 90 3.21 5.19 2.06
N ASN A 91 2.25 4.29 2.22
CA ASN A 91 2.15 3.46 3.41
C ASN A 91 3.13 2.28 3.31
N ASN A 92 4.05 2.18 4.26
CA ASN A 92 5.04 1.11 4.36
C ASN A 92 4.72 0.11 5.48
N LYS A 93 3.56 0.24 6.13
CA LYS A 93 3.06 -0.74 7.09
C LYS A 93 2.66 -2.02 6.35
N GLN A 94 2.45 -3.09 7.12
CA GLN A 94 1.83 -4.30 6.59
C GLN A 94 0.39 -4.01 6.16
N GLN A 95 0.00 -4.58 5.03
CA GLN A 95 -1.29 -4.41 4.37
C GLN A 95 -1.77 -5.75 3.89
N ASP A 96 -3.09 -5.96 3.96
CA ASP A 96 -3.74 -7.16 3.45
C ASP A 96 -4.50 -6.83 2.17
N ILE A 97 -4.34 -7.69 1.15
CA ILE A 97 -5.22 -7.73 -0.01
C ILE A 97 -5.91 -9.09 -0.01
N SER A 98 -7.23 -9.06 -0.01
CA SER A 98 -8.08 -10.25 -0.03
C SER A 98 -8.75 -10.42 -1.39
N PHE A 99 -8.67 -11.65 -1.90
CA PHE A 99 -9.29 -12.12 -3.13
C PHE A 99 -10.39 -13.13 -2.75
N GLU A 100 -11.46 -12.63 -2.13
CA GLU A 100 -12.56 -13.46 -1.62
C GLU A 100 -13.41 -14.05 -2.75
N ASP A 101 -13.69 -13.27 -3.79
CA ASP A 101 -14.53 -13.68 -4.93
C ASP A 101 -13.75 -14.44 -6.02
N THR A 102 -12.42 -14.58 -5.86
CA THR A 102 -11.56 -15.29 -6.79
C THR A 102 -11.54 -16.78 -6.49
N THR A 103 -11.76 -17.59 -7.53
CA THR A 103 -11.51 -19.03 -7.49
C THR A 103 -10.35 -19.38 -8.42
N ILE A 104 -9.32 -20.03 -7.87
CA ILE A 104 -8.16 -20.51 -8.63
C ILE A 104 -8.31 -22.02 -8.83
N SER A 105 -8.48 -22.47 -10.07
CA SER A 105 -8.34 -23.90 -10.44
C SER A 105 -6.90 -24.25 -10.77
N SER A 106 -6.44 -25.39 -10.26
CA SER A 106 -5.13 -26.00 -10.52
C SER A 106 -5.20 -27.52 -10.48
N GLU A 107 -4.04 -28.16 -10.60
CA GLU A 107 -3.85 -29.60 -10.47
C GLU A 107 -2.76 -29.89 -9.43
N THR A 108 -2.89 -31.01 -8.74
CA THR A 108 -1.85 -31.57 -7.87
C THR A 108 -0.72 -32.19 -8.68
N SER A 109 0.36 -32.62 -8.01
CA SER A 109 1.42 -33.44 -8.62
C SER A 109 0.90 -34.74 -9.24
N GLU A 110 -0.26 -35.22 -8.79
CA GLU A 110 -0.94 -36.44 -9.24
C GLU A 110 -2.06 -36.18 -10.25
N ARG A 111 -2.17 -34.93 -10.75
CA ARG A 111 -3.18 -34.49 -11.73
C ARG A 111 -4.63 -34.57 -11.22
N ASN A 112 -4.85 -34.35 -9.93
CA ASN A 112 -6.18 -34.16 -9.38
C ASN A 112 -6.53 -32.67 -9.41
N GLU A 113 -7.72 -32.35 -9.92
CA GLU A 113 -8.19 -30.97 -9.98
C GLU A 113 -8.50 -30.44 -8.58
N VAL A 114 -7.96 -29.26 -8.25
CA VAL A 114 -8.12 -28.59 -6.96
C VAL A 114 -8.47 -27.13 -7.16
N PHE A 115 -9.38 -26.64 -6.32
CA PHE A 115 -9.90 -25.28 -6.33
C PHE A 115 -9.52 -24.56 -5.05
N PHE A 116 -9.01 -23.34 -5.16
CA PHE A 116 -8.66 -22.47 -4.04
C PHE A 116 -9.54 -21.23 -4.03
N SER A 117 -9.97 -20.80 -2.84
CA SER A 117 -10.72 -19.55 -2.65
C SER A 117 -10.46 -18.92 -1.28
N GLY A 118 -10.86 -17.65 -1.13
CA GLY A 118 -10.63 -16.86 0.08
C GLY A 118 -9.15 -16.67 0.37
N ILE A 119 -8.44 -16.10 -0.60
CA ILE A 119 -7.00 -15.90 -0.53
C ILE A 119 -6.72 -14.52 0.02
N THR A 120 -5.90 -14.43 1.05
CA THR A 120 -5.41 -13.15 1.57
C THR A 120 -3.90 -13.12 1.53
N VAL A 121 -3.34 -12.03 1.02
CA VAL A 121 -1.90 -11.81 0.97
C VAL A 121 -1.55 -10.58 1.78
N THR A 122 -0.77 -10.78 2.83
CA THR A 122 -0.18 -9.72 3.65
C THR A 122 1.16 -9.32 3.04
N PHE A 123 1.35 -8.04 2.74
CA PHE A 123 2.58 -7.51 2.19
C PHE A 123 2.97 -6.17 2.81
N ARG A 124 4.20 -5.73 2.55
CA ARG A 124 4.67 -4.37 2.87
C ARG A 124 5.58 -3.85 1.78
N ILE A 125 5.55 -2.53 1.58
CA ILE A 125 6.43 -1.82 0.64
C ILE A 125 7.73 -1.43 1.32
N ASN A 126 8.87 -1.66 0.68
CA ASN A 126 10.16 -1.16 1.15
C ASN A 126 10.18 0.38 1.13
N PRO A 127 10.42 1.04 2.29
CA PRO A 127 10.53 2.51 2.38
C PRO A 127 11.47 3.13 1.32
N GLU A 128 12.62 2.50 1.07
CA GLU A 128 13.64 2.98 0.14
C GLU A 128 13.18 2.93 -1.33
N LYS A 129 12.21 2.05 -1.64
CA LYS A 129 11.66 1.87 -2.98
C LYS A 129 10.35 2.63 -3.20
N SER A 130 9.85 3.35 -2.20
CA SER A 130 8.59 4.10 -2.28
C SER A 130 8.59 5.12 -3.44
N ALA A 131 9.69 5.87 -3.62
CA ALA A 131 9.82 6.83 -4.73
C ALA A 131 9.75 6.16 -6.10
N TRP A 132 10.35 4.97 -6.23
CA TRP A 132 10.31 4.20 -7.46
C TRP A 132 8.89 3.67 -7.73
N ILE A 133 8.21 3.12 -6.72
CA ILE A 133 6.82 2.64 -6.85
C ILE A 133 5.91 3.76 -7.33
N ALA A 134 5.93 4.92 -6.67
CA ALA A 134 5.05 6.04 -7.06
C ALA A 134 5.35 6.58 -8.47
N ALA A 135 6.57 6.38 -8.97
CA ALA A 135 6.97 6.84 -10.30
C ALA A 135 6.66 5.84 -11.42
N ASN A 136 6.62 4.54 -11.11
CA ASN A 136 6.55 3.49 -12.13
C ASN A 136 5.27 2.65 -12.07
N ILE A 137 4.48 2.74 -10.98
CA ILE A 137 3.29 1.92 -10.78
C ILE A 137 2.08 2.84 -10.61
N SER A 138 1.18 2.77 -11.59
CA SER A 138 -0.13 3.42 -11.52
C SER A 138 -1.00 2.72 -10.49
N ASP A 139 -1.66 3.51 -9.63
CA ASP A 139 -2.58 3.03 -8.59
C ASP A 139 -2.01 1.85 -7.79
N TYR A 140 -0.81 2.04 -7.25
CA TYR A 140 -0.09 0.99 -6.52
C TYR A 140 -0.94 0.39 -5.38
N GLU A 141 -1.87 1.14 -4.79
CA GLU A 141 -2.75 0.63 -3.74
C GLU A 141 -3.65 -0.53 -4.21
N SER A 142 -4.06 -0.57 -5.48
CA SER A 142 -4.93 -1.60 -6.03
C SER A 142 -4.23 -2.55 -7.01
N ASN A 143 -3.13 -2.13 -7.63
CA ASN A 143 -2.50 -2.88 -8.73
C ASN A 143 -1.20 -3.62 -8.38
N LEU A 144 -0.69 -3.47 -7.15
CA LEU A 144 0.58 -4.09 -6.77
C LEU A 144 0.54 -5.62 -6.85
N LEU A 145 -0.48 -6.22 -6.25
CA LEU A 145 -0.75 -7.65 -6.27
C LEU A 145 -2.04 -7.88 -7.08
N ASN A 146 -1.90 -8.38 -8.30
CA ASN A 146 -3.08 -8.68 -9.13
C ASN A 146 -3.44 -10.17 -9.07
N GLU A 147 -4.71 -10.46 -9.34
CA GLU A 147 -5.28 -11.81 -9.30
C GLU A 147 -4.50 -12.80 -10.18
N GLY A 148 -4.03 -12.39 -11.35
CA GLY A 148 -3.28 -13.25 -12.26
C GLY A 148 -1.93 -13.72 -11.68
N LEU A 149 -1.19 -12.82 -11.03
CA LEU A 149 0.09 -13.13 -10.39
C LEU A 149 -0.11 -14.09 -9.21
N ILE A 150 -1.07 -13.78 -8.33
CA ILE A 150 -1.41 -14.62 -7.18
C ILE A 150 -1.93 -15.99 -7.67
N GLY A 151 -2.81 -15.97 -8.66
CA GLY A 151 -3.32 -17.10 -9.43
C GLY A 151 -2.22 -18.06 -9.87
N SER A 152 -1.27 -17.54 -10.65
CA SER A 152 -0.17 -18.31 -11.21
C SER A 152 0.74 -18.92 -10.14
N ALA A 153 1.04 -18.16 -9.08
CA ALA A 153 1.91 -18.61 -8.00
C ALA A 153 1.28 -19.74 -7.18
N ILE A 154 -0.01 -19.63 -6.86
CA ILE A 154 -0.76 -20.69 -6.16
C ILE A 154 -0.90 -21.93 -7.04
N LYS A 155 -1.20 -21.77 -8.34
CA LYS A 155 -1.24 -22.90 -9.29
C LYS A 155 0.10 -23.63 -9.36
N SER A 156 1.20 -22.88 -9.36
CA SER A 156 2.55 -23.46 -9.38
C SER A 156 2.87 -24.18 -8.08
N ALA A 157 2.43 -23.65 -6.93
CA ALA A 157 2.57 -24.32 -5.64
C ALA A 157 1.79 -25.64 -5.60
N ALA A 158 0.52 -25.62 -6.03
CA ALA A 158 -0.35 -26.80 -6.03
C ALA A 158 0.24 -27.98 -6.82
N LYS A 159 0.84 -27.71 -7.98
CA LYS A 159 1.48 -28.73 -8.83
C LYS A 159 2.65 -29.46 -8.20
N THR A 160 3.23 -28.91 -7.12
CA THR A 160 4.34 -29.56 -6.39
C THR A 160 3.86 -30.47 -5.26
N LEU A 161 2.56 -30.46 -4.94
CA LEU A 161 2.00 -31.13 -3.78
C LEU A 161 1.07 -32.27 -4.19
N THR A 162 1.06 -33.32 -3.36
CA THR A 162 0.09 -34.42 -3.46
C THR A 162 -1.30 -33.93 -3.04
N PRO A 163 -2.37 -34.69 -3.34
CA PRO A 163 -3.72 -34.30 -2.92
C PRO A 163 -3.92 -34.15 -1.41
N ILE A 164 -3.18 -34.90 -0.61
CA ILE A 164 -3.22 -34.79 0.86
C ILE A 164 -2.53 -33.50 1.31
N ASP A 165 -1.41 -33.17 0.68
CA ASP A 165 -0.57 -32.05 1.09
C ASP A 165 -1.08 -30.71 0.60
N VAL A 166 -1.73 -30.67 -0.57
CA VAL A 166 -2.24 -29.44 -1.18
C VAL A 166 -3.36 -28.78 -0.36
N THR A 167 -4.10 -29.57 0.42
CA THR A 167 -5.16 -29.09 1.33
C THR A 167 -4.63 -28.74 2.72
N ASN A 168 -3.37 -29.07 3.01
CA ASN A 168 -2.71 -28.70 4.24
C ASN A 168 -2.10 -27.29 4.12
N ARG A 169 -2.73 -26.31 4.78
CA ARG A 169 -2.28 -24.92 4.82
C ARG A 169 -0.81 -24.76 5.23
N GLY A 170 -0.33 -25.57 6.18
CA GLY A 170 1.07 -25.54 6.62
C GLY A 170 2.07 -26.00 5.56
N LYS A 171 1.62 -26.63 4.47
CA LYS A 171 2.45 -27.03 3.34
C LYS A 171 2.28 -26.10 2.14
N ILE A 172 1.05 -25.77 1.76
CA ILE A 172 0.80 -24.97 0.56
C ILE A 172 1.08 -23.47 0.75
N GLU A 173 0.74 -22.88 1.90
CA GLU A 173 0.89 -21.42 2.11
C GLU A 173 2.35 -20.95 2.05
N PRO A 174 3.34 -21.67 2.64
CA PRO A 174 4.75 -21.30 2.51
C PRO A 174 5.26 -21.31 1.07
N ILE A 175 4.89 -22.35 0.29
CA ILE A 175 5.30 -22.47 -1.12
C ILE A 175 4.63 -21.38 -1.97
N ALA A 176 3.35 -21.11 -1.74
CA ALA A 176 2.64 -20.03 -2.40
C ALA A 176 3.28 -18.68 -2.07
N GLN A 177 3.63 -18.43 -0.81
CA GLN A 177 4.33 -17.21 -0.39
C GLN A 177 5.66 -17.02 -1.12
N GLU A 178 6.48 -18.07 -1.19
CA GLU A 178 7.75 -18.03 -1.92
C GLU A 178 7.53 -17.75 -3.42
N ASN A 179 6.58 -18.44 -4.05
CA ASN A 179 6.26 -18.25 -5.47
C ASN A 179 5.75 -16.83 -5.76
N ILE A 180 4.92 -16.26 -4.89
CA ILE A 180 4.46 -14.87 -5.01
C ILE A 180 5.64 -13.91 -4.83
N GLN A 181 6.49 -14.11 -3.83
CA GLN A 181 7.66 -13.27 -3.60
C GLN A 181 8.60 -13.28 -4.81
N ASN A 182 8.84 -14.44 -5.42
CA ASN A 182 9.66 -14.57 -6.62
C ASN A 182 9.01 -13.85 -7.82
N SER A 183 7.71 -14.06 -8.05
CA SER A 183 6.97 -13.37 -9.12
C SER A 183 7.01 -11.85 -8.97
N ILE A 184 6.94 -11.35 -7.74
CA ILE A 184 7.02 -9.93 -7.41
C ILE A 184 8.43 -9.38 -7.61
N ASN A 185 9.45 -10.13 -7.21
CA ASN A 185 10.85 -9.77 -7.45
C ASN A 185 11.17 -9.70 -8.94
N ASP A 186 10.63 -10.60 -9.74
CA ASP A 186 10.82 -10.61 -11.19
C ASP A 186 10.11 -9.42 -11.86
N LYS A 187 8.92 -9.06 -11.36
CA LYS A 187 8.11 -7.97 -11.94
C LYS A 187 8.60 -6.58 -11.58
N TYR A 188 8.94 -6.35 -10.31
CA TYR A 188 9.25 -5.02 -9.79
C TYR A 188 10.71 -4.85 -9.36
N GLY A 189 11.47 -5.94 -9.27
CA GLY A 189 12.81 -5.98 -8.72
C GLY A 189 12.84 -6.47 -7.28
N LYS A 190 14.00 -7.01 -6.88
CA LYS A 190 14.24 -7.48 -5.51
C LYS A 190 14.08 -6.35 -4.50
N ASP A 191 13.59 -6.70 -3.31
CA ASP A 191 13.46 -5.81 -2.17
C ASP A 191 12.51 -4.62 -2.38
N VAL A 192 11.62 -4.67 -3.39
CA VAL A 192 10.61 -3.62 -3.61
C VAL A 192 9.39 -3.83 -2.73
N ILE A 193 8.89 -5.06 -2.71
CA ILE A 193 7.75 -5.50 -1.91
C ILE A 193 8.12 -6.79 -1.21
N TYR A 194 7.76 -6.87 0.07
CA TYR A 194 7.92 -8.08 0.87
C TYR A 194 6.57 -8.72 1.09
N ILE A 195 6.45 -10.00 0.74
CA ILE A 195 5.30 -10.83 1.08
C ILE A 195 5.54 -11.39 2.47
N ASN A 196 4.67 -11.02 3.41
CA ASN A 196 4.81 -11.39 4.82
C ASN A 196 4.03 -12.66 5.16
N LYS A 197 2.85 -12.83 4.55
CA LYS A 197 1.98 -13.97 4.82
C LYS A 197 1.04 -14.21 3.65
N VAL A 198 0.74 -15.48 3.40
CA VAL A 198 -0.36 -15.91 2.54
C VAL A 198 -1.30 -16.76 3.37
N VAL A 199 -2.60 -16.52 3.23
CA VAL A 199 -3.66 -17.31 3.84
C VAL A 199 -4.56 -17.83 2.74
N ILE A 200 -4.86 -19.13 2.76
CA ILE A 200 -5.77 -19.78 1.81
C ILE A 200 -6.93 -20.39 2.62
N ASN A 201 -8.10 -19.75 2.57
CA ASN A 201 -9.24 -20.18 3.37
C ASN A 201 -9.80 -21.53 2.91
N ASN A 202 -9.91 -21.76 1.60
CA ASN A 202 -10.44 -23.02 1.09
C ASN A 202 -9.51 -23.64 0.05
N ALA A 203 -9.32 -24.95 0.17
CA ALA A 203 -8.66 -25.80 -0.81
C ALA A 203 -9.50 -27.07 -0.94
N THR A 204 -10.20 -27.24 -2.07
CA THR A 204 -11.21 -28.29 -2.24
C THR A 204 -11.05 -29.00 -3.57
N PHE A 205 -11.27 -30.30 -3.60
CA PHE A 205 -11.37 -31.08 -4.84
C PHE A 205 -12.80 -31.05 -5.39
N ASP A 206 -12.95 -31.53 -6.62
CA ASP A 206 -14.27 -31.83 -7.18
C ASP A 206 -15.05 -32.82 -6.29
N LYS A 207 -16.38 -32.84 -6.49
CA LYS A 207 -17.27 -33.69 -5.69
C LYS A 207 -16.97 -35.17 -5.86
N GLU A 208 -16.63 -35.60 -7.07
CA GLU A 208 -16.39 -37.01 -7.40
C GLU A 208 -15.14 -37.55 -6.69
N TYR A 209 -14.08 -36.76 -6.64
CA TYR A 209 -12.84 -37.05 -5.94
C TYR A 209 -13.08 -37.12 -4.43
N ASN A 210 -13.80 -36.16 -3.86
CA ASN A 210 -14.14 -36.19 -2.44
C ASN A 210 -14.96 -37.44 -2.08
N GLU A 211 -15.92 -37.85 -2.93
CA GLU A 211 -16.67 -39.10 -2.74
C GLU A 211 -15.78 -40.34 -2.83
N LYS A 212 -14.83 -40.38 -3.78
CA LYS A 212 -13.86 -41.46 -3.92
C LYS A 212 -12.94 -41.57 -2.71
N ILE A 213 -12.44 -40.45 -2.19
CA ILE A 213 -11.60 -40.42 -0.99
C ILE A 213 -12.39 -40.86 0.24
N ALA A 214 -13.62 -40.37 0.42
CA ALA A 214 -14.48 -40.79 1.53
C ALA A 214 -14.76 -42.29 1.51
N LYS A 215 -15.07 -42.87 0.34
CA LYS A 215 -15.26 -44.32 0.17
C LYS A 215 -13.98 -45.11 0.49
N LYS A 216 -12.81 -44.63 0.05
CA LYS A 216 -11.52 -45.28 0.32
C LYS A 216 -11.18 -45.25 1.82
N GLN A 217 -11.44 -44.13 2.50
CA GLN A 217 -11.25 -44.01 3.95
C GLN A 217 -12.21 -44.92 4.72
N GLN A 218 -13.49 -44.99 4.32
CA GLN A 218 -14.46 -45.88 4.93
C GLN A 218 -14.04 -47.36 4.80
N ALA A 219 -13.65 -47.78 3.60
CA ALA A 219 -13.20 -49.16 3.37
C ALA A 219 -11.96 -49.52 4.22
N GLN A 220 -11.05 -48.56 4.44
CA GLN A 220 -9.89 -48.75 5.31
C GLN A 220 -10.30 -48.90 6.79
N MET A 221 -11.22 -48.05 7.28
CA MET A 221 -11.75 -48.15 8.64
C MET A 221 -12.51 -49.46 8.88
N ASP A 222 -13.33 -49.89 7.92
CA ASP A 222 -14.08 -51.15 8.02
C ASP A 222 -13.13 -52.35 8.07
N TYR A 223 -12.06 -52.33 7.26
CA TYR A 223 -11.02 -53.35 7.30
C TYR A 223 -10.30 -53.41 8.67
N GLU A 224 -9.92 -52.27 9.22
CA GLU A 224 -9.27 -52.17 10.53
C GLU A 224 -10.18 -52.64 11.68
N ASN A 225 -11.48 -52.32 11.63
CA ASN A 225 -12.47 -52.77 12.62
C ASN A 225 -12.86 -54.25 12.49
N SER A 226 -12.62 -54.87 11.32
CA SER A 226 -12.88 -56.30 11.07
C SER A 226 -11.73 -57.23 11.50
N ARG A 227 -10.61 -56.66 11.94
CA ARG A 227 -9.44 -57.36 12.49
C ARG A 227 -9.48 -57.43 14.01
#